data_AF-X1U025-F1
#
_entry.id   AF-X1U025-F1
#
_cell.length_a   1.000
_cell.length_b   1.000
_cell.length_c   1.000
_cell.angle_alpha   90.00
_cell.angle_beta   90.00
_cell.angle_gamma   90.00
#
_symmetry.space_group_name_H-M   'P 1'
#
loop_
_entity.id
_entity.type
_entity.pdbx_description
1 polymer ?
#
loop_
_entity_poly.entity_id
_entity_poly.type
_entity_poly.pdbx_seq_one_letter_code
_entity_poly.pdbx_strand_id
1 'polypeptide(L)'
;MKLAKIGLAIIASLALMLSVCLPVQASEDSGEVDLSATGSLTISDVSASSIGYHGATISWKTNGDATSQVFYDTEFHDNIADYADHTIEETALVSEHSIRLTGLSSGRTYHYRVRSAVVIDGSDFIAISEDYIFKTSSRAPSPPPTYYTETNLFGTEESFRIDSDGEILKTIEATTEDGMLTMTIPEGTIALGEDGKRLKSLQVAVNESPPEPPEDAHIIGLAYDFGPAGATFDPPLTLEYTYDTEALPEGVAWLV
;
A
#
# COMPACT_ATOMS: atom_id res chain seq x y z
N MET A 1 -44.66 -91.16 -14.75
CA MET A 1 -43.27 -91.16 -14.26
C MET A 1 -42.33 -90.97 -15.45
N LYS A 2 -41.46 -89.95 -15.35
CA LYS A 2 -40.16 -89.67 -16.03
C LYS A 2 -39.48 -90.90 -16.70
N LEU A 3 -38.65 -90.86 -17.75
CA LEU A 3 -37.77 -89.87 -18.42
C LEU A 3 -37.32 -90.50 -19.78
N ALA A 4 -37.32 -89.76 -20.90
CA ALA A 4 -36.18 -89.28 -21.69
C ALA A 4 -35.35 -90.30 -22.54
N LYS A 5 -35.26 -89.95 -23.84
CA LYS A 5 -34.57 -90.58 -25.00
C LYS A 5 -33.04 -90.46 -24.87
N ILE A 6 -32.23 -91.51 -25.05
CA ILE A 6 -31.72 -92.17 -26.29
C ILE A 6 -30.93 -91.22 -27.20
N GLY A 7 -29.66 -91.58 -27.48
CA GLY A 7 -29.02 -91.24 -28.76
C GLY A 7 -27.52 -90.97 -28.73
N LEU A 8 -26.73 -92.05 -28.71
CA LEU A 8 -25.28 -92.10 -28.95
C LEU A 8 -25.00 -92.23 -30.47
N ALA A 9 -23.96 -91.56 -31.01
CA ALA A 9 -22.98 -92.11 -31.99
C ALA A 9 -22.33 -91.05 -32.91
N ILE A 10 -21.05 -90.78 -32.60
CA ILE A 10 -19.80 -90.66 -33.38
C ILE A 10 -19.85 -91.01 -34.89
N ILE A 11 -19.05 -90.26 -35.70
CA ILE A 11 -18.17 -90.59 -36.89
C ILE A 11 -18.17 -89.36 -37.84
N ALA A 12 -17.11 -88.54 -37.95
CA ALA A 12 -15.81 -88.64 -38.65
C ALA A 12 -15.85 -88.35 -40.19
N SER A 13 -14.78 -87.66 -40.66
CA SER A 13 -14.34 -87.38 -42.06
C SER A 13 -15.00 -86.22 -42.83
N LEU A 14 -14.37 -85.50 -43.77
CA LEU A 14 -12.99 -85.11 -44.15
C LEU A 14 -13.16 -84.30 -45.46
N ALA A 15 -12.51 -83.14 -45.56
CA ALA A 15 -12.16 -82.33 -46.76
C ALA A 15 -13.24 -81.73 -47.70
N LEU A 16 -13.17 -80.41 -47.88
CA LEU A 16 -12.81 -79.78 -49.16
C LEU A 16 -12.50 -78.27 -48.94
N MET A 17 -11.28 -77.83 -49.26
CA MET A 17 -10.94 -76.40 -49.32
C MET A 17 -11.65 -75.76 -50.53
N LEU A 18 -12.47 -74.75 -50.28
CA LEU A 18 -12.78 -73.72 -51.27
C LEU A 18 -12.22 -72.39 -50.77
N SER A 19 -11.19 -71.90 -51.45
CA SER A 19 -10.71 -70.54 -51.35
C SER A 19 -11.69 -69.63 -52.11
N VAL A 20 -12.38 -68.75 -51.38
CA VAL A 20 -13.16 -67.65 -51.95
C VAL A 20 -12.71 -66.36 -51.27
N CYS A 21 -12.38 -65.38 -52.10
CA CYS A 21 -11.78 -64.11 -51.77
C CYS A 21 -12.87 -63.02 -51.56
N LEU A 22 -12.82 -62.34 -50.40
CA LEU A 22 -13.33 -60.98 -50.08
C LEU A 22 -14.86 -60.72 -50.05
N PRO A 23 -15.36 -59.69 -49.29
CA PRO A 23 -14.64 -58.52 -48.78
C PRO A 23 -14.62 -58.34 -47.25
N VAL A 24 -13.65 -57.52 -46.81
CA VAL A 24 -13.62 -56.83 -45.51
C VAL A 24 -15.00 -56.24 -45.21
N GLN A 25 -15.66 -56.75 -44.16
CA GLN A 25 -16.71 -56.00 -43.49
C GLN A 25 -16.01 -55.10 -42.48
N ALA A 26 -16.05 -53.80 -42.74
CA ALA A 26 -15.78 -52.79 -41.73
C ALA A 26 -16.72 -53.07 -40.55
N SER A 27 -16.17 -53.35 -39.37
CA SER A 27 -16.96 -53.33 -38.16
C SER A 27 -17.39 -51.88 -37.95
N GLU A 28 -18.69 -51.64 -37.92
CA GLU A 28 -19.26 -50.44 -37.34
C GLU A 28 -18.94 -50.50 -35.85
N ASP A 29 -17.75 -50.00 -35.50
CA ASP A 29 -17.45 -49.57 -34.14
C ASP A 29 -18.35 -48.37 -33.90
N SER A 30 -19.57 -48.67 -33.46
CA SER A 30 -20.44 -47.71 -32.81
C SER A 30 -19.76 -47.39 -31.49
N GLY A 31 -18.77 -46.51 -31.56
CA GLY A 31 -18.27 -45.78 -30.43
C GLY A 31 -19.47 -45.03 -29.86
N GLU A 32 -20.14 -45.65 -28.91
CA GLU A 32 -20.93 -44.96 -27.91
C GLU A 32 -19.95 -43.98 -27.27
N VAL A 33 -19.98 -42.74 -27.76
CA VAL A 33 -19.31 -41.63 -27.10
C VAL A 33 -19.95 -41.57 -25.73
N ASP A 34 -19.21 -42.00 -24.72
CA ASP A 34 -19.58 -41.81 -23.34
C ASP A 34 -19.62 -40.30 -23.08
N LEU A 35 -20.82 -39.72 -23.25
CA LEU A 35 -21.09 -38.30 -23.05
C LEU A 35 -21.12 -37.90 -21.57
N SER A 36 -20.67 -38.77 -20.65
CA SER A 36 -20.73 -38.51 -19.20
C SER A 36 -19.53 -37.75 -18.61
N ALA A 37 -18.55 -37.35 -19.42
CA ALA A 37 -17.42 -36.56 -18.93
C ALA A 37 -17.67 -35.04 -18.99
N THR A 38 -18.75 -34.55 -18.38
CA THR A 38 -18.88 -33.12 -18.04
C THR A 38 -18.11 -32.85 -16.75
N GLY A 39 -16.85 -32.40 -16.88
CA GLY A 39 -16.07 -31.94 -15.73
C GLY A 39 -16.74 -30.77 -15.01
N SER A 40 -16.51 -30.63 -13.70
CA SER A 40 -17.00 -29.46 -12.95
C SER A 40 -16.42 -28.17 -13.51
N LEU A 41 -17.20 -27.09 -13.48
CA LEU A 41 -16.68 -25.75 -13.71
C LEU A 41 -15.72 -25.39 -12.56
N THR A 42 -14.54 -24.88 -12.89
CA THR A 42 -13.52 -24.47 -11.91
C THR A 42 -12.99 -23.09 -12.26
N ILE A 43 -12.70 -22.29 -11.24
CA ILE A 43 -12.11 -20.95 -11.38
C ILE A 43 -10.63 -20.99 -10.99
N SER A 44 -9.79 -20.29 -11.76
CA SER A 44 -8.36 -20.13 -11.48
C SER A 44 -7.89 -18.70 -11.78
N ASP A 45 -6.65 -18.39 -11.38
CA ASP A 45 -5.96 -17.11 -11.68
C ASP A 45 -6.73 -15.84 -11.27
N VAL A 46 -7.50 -15.91 -10.17
CA VAL A 46 -8.24 -14.78 -9.64
C VAL A 46 -7.25 -13.72 -9.14
N SER A 47 -7.38 -12.48 -9.65
CA SER A 47 -6.50 -11.38 -9.29
C SER A 47 -7.17 -10.02 -9.45
N ALA A 48 -6.72 -9.06 -8.65
CA ALA A 48 -7.06 -7.65 -8.77
C ALA A 48 -5.89 -6.87 -9.38
N SER A 49 -6.18 -6.02 -10.36
CA SER A 49 -5.22 -5.17 -11.06
C SER A 49 -5.77 -3.76 -11.27
N SER A 50 -4.96 -2.85 -11.82
CA SER A 50 -5.36 -1.46 -12.10
C SER A 50 -6.02 -0.77 -10.90
N ILE A 51 -5.52 -1.06 -9.70
CA ILE A 51 -6.13 -0.61 -8.44
C ILE A 51 -5.88 0.90 -8.27
N GLY A 52 -6.96 1.67 -8.32
CA GLY A 52 -6.95 3.12 -8.15
C GLY A 52 -7.64 3.56 -6.86
N TYR A 53 -7.96 4.86 -6.78
CA TYR A 53 -8.68 5.44 -5.64
C TYR A 53 -10.13 4.95 -5.53
N HIS A 54 -10.78 4.69 -6.67
CA HIS A 54 -12.23 4.46 -6.74
C HIS A 54 -12.61 3.22 -7.55
N GLY A 55 -11.67 2.32 -7.79
CA GLY A 55 -11.90 1.15 -8.61
C GLY A 55 -10.71 0.22 -8.71
N ALA A 56 -10.98 -0.97 -9.22
CA ALA A 56 -10.02 -2.01 -9.54
C ALA A 56 -10.59 -2.86 -10.68
N THR A 57 -9.73 -3.58 -11.38
CA THR A 57 -10.14 -4.60 -12.37
C THR A 57 -9.90 -5.98 -11.77
N ILE A 58 -10.96 -6.78 -11.71
CA ILE A 58 -10.91 -8.17 -11.25
C ILE A 58 -10.89 -9.08 -12.46
N SER A 59 -9.92 -10.00 -12.51
CA SER A 59 -9.75 -10.94 -13.61
C SER A 59 -9.56 -12.36 -13.09
N TRP A 60 -10.06 -13.33 -13.85
CA TRP A 60 -9.94 -14.75 -13.54
C TRP A 60 -10.13 -15.59 -14.81
N LYS A 61 -9.89 -16.89 -14.71
CA LYS A 61 -10.13 -17.87 -15.78
C LYS A 61 -11.04 -18.98 -15.31
N THR A 62 -11.68 -19.65 -16.28
CA THR A 62 -12.43 -20.89 -16.07
C THR A 62 -11.92 -21.98 -17.00
N ASN A 63 -12.19 -23.25 -16.66
CA ASN A 63 -11.86 -24.40 -17.51
C ASN A 63 -12.81 -24.59 -18.72
N GLY A 64 -13.78 -23.69 -18.91
CA GLY A 64 -14.74 -23.67 -20.01
C GLY A 64 -15.53 -22.36 -20.03
N ASP A 65 -16.22 -22.07 -21.12
CA ASP A 65 -16.90 -20.78 -21.30
C ASP A 65 -18.07 -20.62 -20.31
N ALA A 66 -18.08 -19.51 -19.57
CA ALA A 66 -19.05 -19.22 -18.51
C ALA A 66 -19.36 -17.72 -18.40
N THR A 67 -20.39 -17.36 -17.63
CA THR A 67 -20.75 -15.97 -17.29
C THR A 67 -19.73 -15.33 -16.35
N SER A 68 -19.78 -14.00 -16.22
CA SER A 68 -18.86 -13.23 -15.36
C SER A 68 -19.61 -12.39 -14.33
N GLN A 69 -19.29 -12.55 -13.04
CA GLN A 69 -19.84 -11.70 -11.99
C GLN A 69 -18.88 -11.56 -10.79
N VAL A 70 -18.84 -10.38 -10.17
CA VAL A 70 -18.04 -10.11 -8.97
C VAL A 70 -18.95 -9.66 -7.83
N PHE A 71 -18.72 -10.22 -6.64
CA PHE A 71 -19.34 -9.82 -5.37
C PHE A 71 -18.24 -9.22 -4.48
N TYR A 72 -18.52 -8.10 -3.81
CA TYR A 72 -17.51 -7.38 -3.04
C TYR A 72 -18.11 -6.61 -1.87
N ASP A 73 -17.29 -6.42 -0.84
CA ASP A 73 -17.65 -5.77 0.42
C ASP A 73 -16.37 -5.28 1.11
N THR A 74 -16.49 -4.41 2.11
CA THR A 74 -15.40 -4.06 3.02
C THR A 74 -15.20 -5.05 4.17
N GLU A 75 -16.11 -6.02 4.31
CA GLU A 75 -16.05 -7.11 5.30
C GLU A 75 -15.96 -8.49 4.63
N PHE A 76 -15.34 -9.45 5.31
CA PHE A 76 -15.30 -10.84 4.87
C PHE A 76 -16.64 -11.53 5.16
N HIS A 77 -17.12 -12.34 4.21
CA HIS A 77 -18.27 -13.21 4.39
C HIS A 77 -17.98 -14.64 3.93
N ASP A 78 -18.49 -15.63 4.67
CA ASP A 78 -18.38 -17.05 4.32
C ASP A 78 -19.22 -17.40 3.08
N ASN A 79 -20.40 -16.79 2.94
CA ASN A 79 -21.31 -16.99 1.82
C ASN A 79 -21.26 -15.79 0.86
N ILE A 80 -21.12 -16.06 -0.44
CA ILE A 80 -21.08 -15.03 -1.47
C ILE A 80 -22.35 -14.16 -1.50
N ALA A 81 -23.49 -14.71 -1.09
CA ALA A 81 -24.76 -14.00 -1.06
C ALA A 81 -24.85 -12.90 0.01
N ASP A 82 -23.94 -12.92 1.00
CA ASP A 82 -23.95 -11.98 2.13
C ASP A 82 -23.10 -10.71 1.86
N TYR A 83 -22.33 -10.69 0.75
CA TYR A 83 -21.60 -9.50 0.32
C TYR A 83 -22.57 -8.37 -0.02
N ALA A 84 -22.30 -7.16 0.49
CA ALA A 84 -23.19 -6.02 0.33
C ALA A 84 -23.38 -5.58 -1.13
N ASP A 85 -22.33 -5.67 -1.96
CA ASP A 85 -22.35 -5.22 -3.35
C ASP A 85 -21.99 -6.33 -4.34
N HIS A 86 -22.52 -6.23 -5.57
CA HIS A 86 -22.17 -7.10 -6.69
C HIS A 86 -22.33 -6.38 -8.02
N THR A 87 -21.63 -6.87 -9.05
CA THR A 87 -21.84 -6.43 -10.42
C THR A 87 -23.07 -7.10 -11.03
N ILE A 88 -23.63 -6.46 -12.06
CA ILE A 88 -24.55 -7.15 -12.97
C ILE A 88 -23.80 -8.34 -13.57
N GLU A 89 -24.47 -9.49 -13.71
CA GLU A 89 -23.89 -10.65 -14.38
C GLU A 89 -23.74 -10.36 -15.88
N GLU A 90 -22.53 -10.53 -16.41
CA GLU A 90 -22.27 -10.50 -17.85
C GLU A 90 -22.53 -11.89 -18.43
N THR A 91 -23.55 -11.99 -19.29
CA THR A 91 -24.03 -13.28 -19.82
C THR A 91 -23.23 -13.81 -21.02
N ALA A 92 -22.21 -13.07 -21.48
CA ALA A 92 -21.32 -13.55 -22.53
C ALA A 92 -20.49 -14.71 -21.99
N LEU A 93 -20.49 -15.85 -22.71
CA LEU A 93 -19.75 -17.04 -22.30
C LEU A 93 -18.31 -16.91 -22.78
N VAL A 94 -17.39 -16.80 -21.83
CA VAL A 94 -15.94 -16.69 -22.06
C VAL A 94 -15.17 -17.53 -21.05
N SER A 95 -13.91 -17.84 -21.34
CA SER A 95 -13.00 -18.55 -20.43
C SER A 95 -11.93 -17.64 -19.79
N GLU A 96 -11.82 -16.40 -20.28
CA GLU A 96 -11.01 -15.34 -19.66
C GLU A 96 -11.93 -14.16 -19.30
N HIS A 97 -12.02 -13.87 -18.00
CA HIS A 97 -12.97 -12.91 -17.46
C HIS A 97 -12.26 -11.64 -16.98
N SER A 98 -12.93 -10.50 -17.12
CA SER A 98 -12.42 -9.22 -16.63
C SER A 98 -13.55 -8.24 -16.34
N ILE A 99 -13.72 -7.87 -15.06
CA ILE A 99 -14.76 -6.95 -14.60
C ILE A 99 -14.12 -5.75 -13.90
N ARG A 100 -14.53 -4.54 -14.29
CA ARG A 100 -14.08 -3.31 -13.64
C ARG A 100 -15.05 -2.87 -12.54
N LEU A 101 -14.56 -2.82 -11.31
CA LEU A 101 -15.25 -2.21 -10.18
C LEU A 101 -15.03 -0.69 -10.17
N THR A 102 -16.09 0.06 -9.87
CA THR A 102 -16.08 1.53 -9.80
C THR A 102 -16.89 2.02 -8.61
N GLY A 103 -16.73 3.30 -8.22
CA GLY A 103 -17.47 3.88 -7.11
C GLY A 103 -16.95 3.48 -5.72
N LEU A 104 -15.77 2.86 -5.65
CA LEU A 104 -15.18 2.43 -4.38
C LEU A 104 -14.67 3.61 -3.55
N SER A 105 -14.64 3.42 -2.24
CA SER A 105 -14.00 4.37 -1.32
C SER A 105 -12.48 4.20 -1.34
N SER A 106 -11.74 5.31 -1.30
CA SER A 106 -10.27 5.30 -1.32
C SER A 106 -9.66 4.87 0.01
N GLY A 107 -8.48 4.26 -0.03
CA GLY A 107 -7.76 3.80 1.17
C GLY A 107 -8.44 2.65 1.93
N ARG A 108 -9.39 1.95 1.31
CA ARG A 108 -10.16 0.87 1.93
C ARG A 108 -9.71 -0.49 1.42
N THR A 109 -9.67 -1.46 2.32
CA THR A 109 -9.56 -2.88 1.96
C THR A 109 -10.95 -3.35 1.54
N TYR A 110 -11.01 -4.05 0.42
CA TYR A 110 -12.21 -4.73 -0.08
C TYR A 110 -11.93 -6.23 -0.14
N HIS A 111 -12.90 -7.00 0.31
CA HIS A 111 -13.06 -8.42 0.12
C HIS A 111 -13.88 -8.64 -1.16
N TYR A 112 -13.54 -9.66 -1.94
CA TYR A 112 -14.27 -10.01 -3.15
C TYR A 112 -14.22 -11.49 -3.47
N ARG A 113 -15.30 -11.97 -4.09
CA ARG A 113 -15.40 -13.30 -4.69
C ARG A 113 -15.94 -13.17 -6.11
N VAL A 114 -15.55 -14.08 -6.98
CA VAL A 114 -16.05 -14.17 -8.36
C VAL A 114 -16.98 -15.36 -8.51
N ARG A 115 -17.99 -15.21 -9.36
CA ARG A 115 -18.95 -16.25 -9.71
C ARG A 115 -19.01 -16.38 -11.23
N SER A 116 -18.93 -17.62 -11.69
CA SER A 116 -19.13 -17.98 -13.10
C SER A 116 -20.14 -19.11 -13.19
N ALA A 117 -21.03 -19.05 -14.18
CA ALA A 117 -22.04 -20.06 -14.41
C ALA A 117 -22.19 -20.38 -15.90
N VAL A 118 -22.58 -21.61 -16.22
CA VAL A 118 -22.95 -22.04 -17.57
C VAL A 118 -24.04 -23.10 -17.49
N VAL A 119 -24.93 -23.13 -18.48
CA VAL A 119 -25.97 -24.16 -18.62
C VAL A 119 -25.64 -25.02 -19.82
N ILE A 120 -25.45 -26.33 -19.61
CA ILE A 120 -25.16 -27.30 -20.66
C ILE A 120 -26.23 -28.39 -20.60
N ASP A 121 -26.93 -28.61 -21.71
CA ASP A 121 -28.00 -29.61 -21.82
C ASP A 121 -29.05 -29.55 -20.70
N GLY A 122 -29.36 -28.33 -20.26
CA GLY A 122 -30.34 -28.06 -19.19
C GLY A 122 -29.82 -28.27 -17.76
N SER A 123 -28.52 -28.52 -17.58
CA SER A 123 -27.86 -28.63 -16.27
C SER A 123 -27.04 -27.38 -15.97
N ASP A 124 -27.19 -26.84 -14.75
CA ASP A 124 -26.45 -25.66 -14.29
C ASP A 124 -25.10 -26.06 -13.69
N PHE A 125 -24.02 -25.45 -14.18
CA PHE A 125 -22.69 -25.55 -13.63
C PHE A 125 -22.29 -24.19 -13.07
N ILE A 126 -22.00 -24.12 -11.77
CA ILE A 126 -21.63 -22.89 -11.07
C ILE A 126 -20.31 -23.09 -10.36
N ALA A 127 -19.41 -22.11 -10.50
CA ALA A 127 -18.18 -22.02 -9.75
C ALA A 127 -18.13 -20.67 -9.01
N ILE A 128 -17.66 -20.73 -7.77
CA ILE A 128 -17.43 -19.58 -6.91
C ILE A 128 -16.00 -19.66 -6.41
N SER A 129 -15.29 -18.53 -6.40
CA SER A 129 -13.94 -18.48 -5.86
C SER A 129 -13.91 -18.45 -4.33
N GLU A 130 -12.73 -18.70 -3.77
CA GLU A 130 -12.39 -18.24 -2.41
C GLU A 130 -12.49 -16.72 -2.31
N ASP A 131 -12.40 -16.20 -1.08
CA ASP A 131 -12.30 -14.76 -0.83
C ASP A 131 -10.89 -14.25 -1.15
N TYR A 132 -10.85 -13.11 -1.84
CA TYR A 132 -9.64 -12.37 -2.15
C TYR A 132 -9.77 -10.94 -1.65
N ILE A 133 -8.63 -10.30 -1.42
CA ILE A 133 -8.60 -8.91 -0.99
C ILE A 133 -7.81 -8.03 -1.94
N PHE A 134 -8.24 -6.78 -2.08
CA PHE A 134 -7.41 -5.71 -2.59
C PHE A 134 -7.62 -4.45 -1.76
N LYS A 135 -6.66 -3.53 -1.80
CA LYS A 135 -6.77 -2.25 -1.11
C LYS A 135 -6.75 -1.11 -2.11
N THR A 136 -7.80 -0.30 -2.14
CA THR A 136 -7.83 0.91 -2.97
C THR A 136 -6.73 1.87 -2.54
N SER A 137 -6.16 2.56 -3.51
CA SER A 137 -5.15 3.58 -3.24
C SER A 137 -5.73 4.70 -2.37
N SER A 138 -4.94 5.21 -1.44
CA SER A 138 -5.25 6.42 -0.66
C SER A 138 -4.40 7.57 -1.14
N ARG A 139 -4.92 8.80 -1.08
CA ARG A 139 -4.12 9.98 -1.42
C ARG A 139 -3.07 10.15 -0.33
N ALA A 140 -1.82 10.41 -0.69
CA ALA A 140 -0.83 10.86 0.28
C ALA A 140 -1.37 12.13 0.99
N PRO A 141 -1.11 12.31 2.30
CA PRO A 141 -1.45 13.56 2.95
C PRO A 141 -0.81 14.72 2.18
N SER A 142 -1.54 15.83 2.04
CA SER A 142 -0.93 17.06 1.51
C SER A 142 0.18 17.49 2.48
N PRO A 143 1.36 17.93 2.01
CA PRO A 143 2.32 18.55 2.91
C PRO A 143 1.67 19.76 3.61
N PRO A 144 2.06 20.05 4.86
CA PRO A 144 1.59 21.22 5.57
C PRO A 144 1.97 22.51 4.81
N PRO A 145 1.15 23.58 4.88
CA PRO A 145 1.50 24.87 4.29
C PRO A 145 2.85 25.38 4.82
N THR A 146 3.72 25.83 3.93
CA THR A 146 5.00 26.46 4.31
C THR A 146 4.88 27.97 4.36
N TYR A 147 5.56 28.58 5.33
CA TYR A 147 5.68 30.00 5.55
C TYR A 147 7.16 30.42 5.59
N TYR A 148 7.40 31.71 5.35
CA TYR A 148 8.67 32.35 5.67
C TYR A 148 8.55 33.02 7.03
N THR A 149 9.56 32.85 7.86
CA THR A 149 9.71 33.54 9.14
C THR A 149 10.91 34.47 9.03
N GLU A 150 10.67 35.75 9.30
CA GLU A 150 11.69 36.79 9.25
C GLU A 150 12.63 36.66 10.46
N THR A 151 13.91 36.88 10.23
CA THR A 151 14.92 36.82 11.30
C THR A 151 15.83 38.02 11.27
N ASN A 152 16.26 38.46 12.45
CA ASN A 152 17.39 39.37 12.60
C ASN A 152 18.38 38.71 13.56
N LEU A 153 19.36 38.01 13.01
CA LEU A 153 20.36 37.25 13.76
C LEU A 153 21.68 38.00 13.71
N PHE A 154 22.10 38.53 14.85
CA PHE A 154 23.33 39.31 15.00
C PHE A 154 23.40 40.51 14.06
N GLY A 155 22.27 41.18 13.82
CA GLY A 155 22.17 42.31 12.90
C GLY A 155 21.98 41.94 11.43
N THR A 156 21.96 40.64 11.10
CA THR A 156 21.72 40.15 9.73
C THR A 156 20.26 39.78 9.55
N GLU A 157 19.59 40.42 8.59
CA GLU A 157 18.21 40.13 8.23
C GLU A 157 18.13 38.99 7.20
N GLU A 158 17.45 37.91 7.58
CA GLU A 158 17.20 36.76 6.70
C GLU A 158 15.76 36.24 6.86
N SER A 159 15.47 35.13 6.19
CA SER A 159 14.25 34.37 6.45
C SER A 159 14.50 32.87 6.34
N PHE A 160 13.85 32.09 7.20
CA PHE A 160 13.85 30.64 7.10
C PHE A 160 12.45 30.11 6.78
N ARG A 161 12.38 28.87 6.30
CA ARG A 161 11.13 28.19 5.98
C ARG A 161 10.66 27.36 7.16
N ILE A 162 9.42 27.56 7.55
CA ILE A 162 8.74 26.84 8.62
C ILE A 162 7.37 26.37 8.12
N ASP A 163 6.89 25.20 8.53
CA ASP A 163 5.54 24.77 8.17
C ASP A 163 4.45 25.29 9.13
N SER A 164 3.21 24.84 8.94
CA SER A 164 2.08 25.24 9.78
C SER A 164 2.16 24.71 11.21
N ASP A 165 2.87 23.59 11.40
CA ASP A 165 3.00 22.90 12.68
C ASP A 165 4.21 23.41 13.48
N GLY A 166 5.05 24.24 12.84
CA GLY A 166 6.21 24.87 13.45
C GLY A 166 7.52 24.20 13.09
N GLU A 167 7.52 23.22 12.19
CA GLU A 167 8.73 22.49 11.80
C GLU A 167 9.62 23.35 10.89
N ILE A 168 10.87 23.53 11.30
CA ILE A 168 11.90 24.20 10.52
C ILE A 168 12.38 23.27 9.41
N LEU A 169 12.25 23.72 8.16
CA LEU A 169 12.46 22.87 6.98
C LEU A 169 13.92 22.83 6.48
N LYS A 170 14.82 23.58 7.11
CA LYS A 170 16.25 23.57 6.83
C LYS A 170 17.02 24.11 8.01
N THR A 171 18.17 23.51 8.32
CA THR A 171 19.06 23.99 9.38
C THR A 171 19.39 25.47 9.19
N ILE A 172 19.26 26.22 10.28
CA ILE A 172 19.65 27.63 10.38
C ILE A 172 20.97 27.66 11.13
N GLU A 173 21.98 28.28 10.54
CA GLU A 173 23.27 28.54 11.18
C GLU A 173 23.56 30.03 11.03
N ALA A 174 23.85 30.69 12.15
CA ALA A 174 24.23 32.09 12.17
C ALA A 174 25.44 32.26 13.09
N THR A 175 26.45 32.98 12.62
CA THR A 175 27.68 33.26 13.36
C THR A 175 27.87 34.76 13.44
N THR A 176 28.30 35.26 14.59
CA THR A 176 28.63 36.69 14.78
C THR A 176 29.79 37.11 13.89
N GLU A 177 29.89 38.40 13.55
CA GLU A 177 30.95 38.93 12.67
C GLU A 177 32.37 38.64 13.22
N ASP A 178 32.53 38.63 14.54
CA ASP A 178 33.77 38.29 15.23
C ASP A 178 34.07 36.78 15.34
N GLY A 179 33.12 35.92 14.92
CA GLY A 179 33.25 34.46 14.99
C GLY A 179 33.13 33.87 16.40
N MET A 180 32.82 34.66 17.42
CA MET A 180 32.81 34.20 18.82
C MET A 180 31.55 33.42 19.20
N LEU A 181 30.42 33.65 18.55
CA LEU A 181 29.18 32.92 18.82
C LEU A 181 28.60 32.34 17.53
N THR A 182 28.36 31.04 17.54
CA THR A 182 27.57 30.36 16.51
C THR A 182 26.27 29.84 17.11
N MET A 183 25.15 30.15 16.46
CA MET A 183 23.84 29.59 16.76
C MET A 183 23.43 28.62 15.67
N THR A 184 22.94 27.44 16.08
CA THR A 184 22.42 26.41 15.17
C THR A 184 21.03 25.98 15.58
N ILE A 185 20.09 25.99 14.64
CA ILE A 185 18.75 25.40 14.79
C ILE A 185 18.63 24.28 13.75
N PRO A 186 18.64 23.01 14.16
CA PRO A 186 18.57 21.87 13.24
C PRO A 186 17.29 21.83 12.38
N GLU A 187 17.40 21.31 11.16
CA GLU A 187 16.23 20.87 10.38
C GLU A 187 15.37 19.88 11.18
N GLY A 188 14.05 20.01 11.07
CA GLY A 188 13.07 19.22 11.83
C GLY A 188 12.72 19.79 13.21
N THR A 189 13.36 20.89 13.64
CA THR A 189 13.04 21.54 14.92
C THR A 189 11.64 22.16 14.90
N ILE A 190 10.84 21.84 15.91
CA ILE A 190 9.54 22.48 16.16
C ILE A 190 9.77 23.79 16.90
N ALA A 191 9.64 24.92 16.19
CA ALA A 191 9.78 26.26 16.70
C ALA A 191 8.40 26.93 16.87
N LEU A 192 8.00 27.16 18.12
CA LEU A 192 6.73 27.78 18.47
C LEU A 192 6.96 29.12 19.19
N GLY A 193 6.05 30.07 19.00
CA GLY A 193 5.95 31.25 19.85
C GLY A 193 5.24 30.95 21.17
N GLU A 194 5.14 31.94 22.04
CA GLU A 194 4.44 31.84 23.33
C GLU A 194 2.97 31.40 23.18
N ASP A 195 2.33 31.73 22.05
CA ASP A 195 0.95 31.33 21.74
C ASP A 195 0.80 29.86 21.32
N GLY A 196 1.89 29.09 21.32
CA GLY A 196 1.93 27.69 20.91
C GLY A 196 1.75 27.48 19.40
N LYS A 197 1.78 28.55 18.59
CA LYS A 197 1.74 28.48 17.13
C LYS A 197 3.14 28.63 16.56
N ARG A 198 3.31 28.29 15.28
CA ARG A 198 4.57 28.47 14.55
C ARG A 198 5.22 29.82 14.86
N LEU A 199 6.53 29.80 15.08
CA LEU A 199 7.30 31.01 15.31
C LEU A 199 7.19 31.93 14.09
N LYS A 200 6.91 33.22 14.33
CA LYS A 200 6.66 34.22 13.27
C LYS A 200 7.84 35.14 13.01
N SER A 201 8.72 35.28 13.98
CA SER A 201 9.96 36.04 13.90
C SER A 201 10.98 35.45 14.87
N LEU A 202 12.26 35.58 14.57
CA LEU A 202 13.35 35.27 15.51
C LEU A 202 14.38 36.39 15.49
N GLN A 203 14.71 36.93 16.66
CA GLN A 203 15.72 37.95 16.81
C GLN A 203 16.76 37.49 17.82
N VAL A 204 18.03 37.70 17.48
CA VAL A 204 19.15 37.62 18.41
C VAL A 204 19.99 38.86 18.19
N ALA A 205 19.97 39.79 19.12
CA ALA A 205 20.66 41.07 19.00
C ALA A 205 21.66 41.27 20.14
N VAL A 206 22.75 42.00 19.89
CA VAL A 206 23.68 42.39 20.96
C VAL A 206 22.95 43.31 21.94
N ASN A 207 23.03 43.01 23.23
CA ASN A 207 22.55 43.88 24.28
C ASN A 207 23.65 44.91 24.60
N GLU A 208 23.46 46.15 24.16
CA GLU A 208 24.43 47.24 24.36
C GLU A 208 24.52 47.75 25.81
N SER A 209 23.55 47.42 26.66
CA SER A 209 23.49 47.86 28.06
C SER A 209 23.10 46.69 28.97
N PRO A 210 23.94 45.64 29.07
CA PRO A 210 23.65 44.49 29.91
C PRO A 210 23.56 44.90 31.38
N PRO A 211 22.81 44.14 32.22
CA PRO A 211 22.80 44.38 33.66
C PRO A 211 24.20 44.22 34.25
N GLU A 212 24.50 45.00 35.29
CA GLU A 212 25.78 44.89 35.99
C GLU A 212 25.96 43.48 36.57
N PRO A 213 27.16 42.88 36.45
CA PRO A 213 27.42 41.58 37.05
C PRO A 213 27.41 41.68 38.59
N PRO A 214 27.16 40.56 39.31
CA PRO A 214 27.37 40.48 40.75
C PRO A 214 28.77 40.96 41.19
N GLU A 215 28.93 41.37 42.45
CA GLU A 215 30.16 41.99 42.98
C GLU A 215 31.43 41.13 42.80
N ASP A 216 31.30 39.81 42.63
CA ASP A 216 32.39 38.84 42.44
C ASP A 216 32.45 38.22 41.02
N ALA A 217 31.73 38.80 40.05
CA ALA A 217 31.65 38.29 38.69
C ALA A 217 32.12 39.31 37.65
N HIS A 218 32.69 38.80 36.55
CA HIS A 218 33.08 39.59 35.39
C HIS A 218 32.36 39.04 34.16
N ILE A 219 31.84 39.93 33.31
CA ILE A 219 31.27 39.54 32.02
C ILE A 219 32.43 39.33 31.04
N ILE A 220 32.48 38.14 30.43
CA ILE A 220 33.42 37.82 29.35
C ILE A 220 32.60 37.69 28.07
N GLY A 221 32.89 38.55 27.09
CA GLY A 221 32.18 38.60 25.81
C GLY A 221 30.95 39.53 25.81
N LEU A 222 30.14 39.41 24.76
CA LEU A 222 28.92 40.22 24.58
C LEU A 222 27.70 39.52 25.18
N ALA A 223 26.78 40.32 25.71
CA ALA A 223 25.44 39.86 26.06
C ALA A 223 24.52 39.93 24.84
N TYR A 224 23.57 39.00 24.72
CA TYR A 224 22.62 38.94 23.61
C TYR A 224 21.19 38.85 24.14
N ASP A 225 20.29 39.60 23.52
CA ASP A 225 18.85 39.52 23.75
C ASP A 225 18.21 38.62 22.70
N PHE A 226 17.46 37.62 23.17
CA PHE A 226 16.72 36.67 22.33
C PHE A 226 15.23 37.05 22.31
N GLY A 227 14.67 37.12 21.11
CA GLY A 227 13.27 37.44 20.89
C GLY A 227 12.60 36.55 19.85
N PRO A 228 11.28 36.34 19.92
CA PRO A 228 10.38 36.81 20.97
C PRO A 228 10.53 35.98 22.26
N ALA A 229 10.22 36.61 23.40
CA ALA A 229 10.13 35.90 24.67
C ALA A 229 9.08 34.76 24.60
N GLY A 230 9.34 33.67 25.31
CA GLY A 230 8.43 32.51 25.34
C GLY A 230 8.48 31.62 24.10
N ALA A 231 9.38 31.89 23.14
CA ALA A 231 9.62 30.96 22.04
C ALA A 231 10.21 29.63 22.56
N THR A 232 9.75 28.51 21.99
CA THR A 232 10.21 27.16 22.32
C THR A 232 10.74 26.44 21.10
N PHE A 233 11.74 25.57 21.29
CA PHE A 233 12.39 24.80 20.23
C PHE A 233 12.55 23.34 20.67
N ASP A 234 12.06 22.40 19.87
CA ASP A 234 12.23 20.96 20.11
C ASP A 234 12.64 20.21 18.83
N PRO A 235 13.87 19.66 18.74
CA PRO A 235 14.94 19.72 19.74
C PRO A 235 15.43 21.15 20.04
N PRO A 236 16.13 21.37 21.17
CA PRO A 236 16.65 22.69 21.50
C PRO A 236 17.67 23.17 20.47
N LEU A 237 17.70 24.49 20.25
CA LEU A 237 18.79 25.13 19.51
C LEU A 237 20.10 25.03 20.28
N THR A 238 21.23 25.11 19.57
CA THR A 238 22.57 25.09 20.16
C THR A 238 23.24 26.45 19.99
N LEU A 239 23.93 26.90 21.05
CA LEU A 239 24.79 28.07 21.05
C LEU A 239 26.22 27.61 21.39
N GLU A 240 27.16 27.89 20.50
CA GLU A 240 28.57 27.60 20.69
C GLU A 240 29.33 28.92 20.88
N TYR A 241 29.86 29.12 22.10
CA TYR A 241 30.62 30.31 22.48
C TYR A 241 32.11 30.01 22.49
N THR A 242 32.89 30.88 21.87
CA THR A 242 34.34 30.99 22.00
C THR A 242 34.65 32.30 22.70
N TYR A 243 35.68 32.30 23.55
CA TYR A 243 36.16 33.50 24.24
C TYR A 243 37.68 33.59 24.15
N ASP A 244 38.18 34.82 24.21
CA ASP A 244 39.62 35.06 24.33
C ASP A 244 40.07 34.81 25.78
N THR A 245 40.97 33.85 25.96
CA THR A 245 41.54 33.52 27.26
C THR A 245 42.40 34.65 27.84
N GLU A 246 42.94 35.54 27.00
CA GLU A 246 43.71 36.70 27.46
C GLU A 246 42.82 37.78 28.08
N ALA A 247 41.51 37.75 27.81
CA ALA A 247 40.53 38.67 28.40
C ALA A 247 40.09 38.28 29.82
N LEU A 248 40.61 37.17 30.36
CA LEU A 248 40.29 36.73 31.72
C LEU A 248 40.98 37.62 32.78
N PRO A 249 40.29 38.00 33.87
CA PRO A 249 40.91 38.74 34.97
C PRO A 249 42.09 37.99 35.59
N GLU A 250 43.09 38.72 36.06
CA GLU A 250 44.24 38.13 36.76
C GLU A 250 43.76 37.25 37.94
N GLY A 251 44.21 35.99 37.97
CA GLY A 251 43.86 35.03 39.03
C GLY A 251 42.71 34.08 38.71
N VAL A 252 42.02 34.23 37.57
CA VAL A 252 40.94 33.31 37.12
C VAL A 252 41.47 32.10 36.34
N ALA A 253 42.64 32.22 35.71
CA ALA A 253 43.28 31.14 34.97
C ALA A 253 44.06 30.19 35.89
N TRP A 254 43.38 29.25 36.56
CA TRP A 254 44.00 28.07 37.15
C TRP A 254 43.23 26.80 36.80
N LEU A 255 43.96 25.82 36.23
CA LEU A 255 43.59 24.45 35.83
C LEU A 255 43.05 24.27 34.40
N VAL A 256 44.00 24.16 33.46
CA VAL A 256 43.93 23.14 32.39
C VAL A 256 44.63 21.89 32.91
#